data_AF-A0A538LAE6-F1
#
_entry.id   AF-A0A538LAE6-F1
#
_cell.length_a   1.000
_cell.length_b   1.000
_cell.length_c   1.000
_cell.angle_alpha   90.00
_cell.angle_beta   90.00
_cell.angle_gamma   90.00
#
_symmetry.space_group_name_H-M   'P 1'
#
loop_
_entity.id
_entity.type
_entity.pdbx_description
1 polymer ?
#
loop_
_entity_poly.entity_id
_entity_poly.type
_entity_poly.pdbx_seq_one_letter_code
_entity_poly.pdbx_strand_id
1 'polypeptide(L)'
;MNKELRPGHEEIVCDVCGRTMLKGERAEPYLVGGGQRMLVCELCTDRAYAAGWIRESAHDELPASSRRPEPRRSLLSRLRRRPVHRAPAEVMTLPEEPAVQEELGEGSNGEVPDHQVVSADQHRDGAGYQLKDPRHVRAVPTNAQVKVERAVDVFNLSEHPRTIAGIARSLGEPWVSATPDTNLPSEVSVVVAWELSWYHFRVDLGDEHDPVTLAGKGEELDELADWAREWNASADADGRLALGVRSGQ
;
A
#
# COMPACT_ATOMS: atom_id res chain seq x y z
N MET A 1 8.40 -22.70 46.74
CA MET A 1 8.07 -21.61 45.80
C MET A 1 7.33 -22.21 44.61
N ASN A 2 6.11 -21.77 44.33
CA ASN A 2 5.49 -22.02 43.03
C ASN A 2 6.04 -20.99 42.05
N LYS A 3 6.56 -21.44 40.90
CA LYS A 3 7.14 -20.56 39.89
C LYS A 3 6.06 -20.30 38.84
N GLU A 4 5.38 -19.16 38.93
CA GLU A 4 4.37 -18.75 37.96
C GLU A 4 5.00 -18.64 36.56
N LEU A 5 4.74 -19.62 35.70
CA LEU A 5 5.06 -19.55 34.28
C LEU A 5 4.00 -18.68 33.59
N ARG A 6 4.14 -17.36 33.72
CA ARG A 6 3.35 -16.41 32.93
C ARG A 6 3.82 -16.47 31.47
N PRO A 7 3.01 -16.94 30.50
CA PRO A 7 3.43 -17.01 29.11
C PRO A 7 3.39 -15.60 28.53
N GLY A 8 4.55 -14.93 28.49
CA GLY A 8 4.71 -13.69 27.73
C GLY A 8 4.61 -14.00 26.25
N HIS A 9 3.40 -13.89 25.70
CA HIS A 9 3.16 -13.91 24.27
C HIS A 9 3.01 -12.47 23.79
N GLU A 10 4.00 -12.01 23.03
CA GLU A 10 3.95 -10.76 22.31
C GLU A 10 2.91 -10.87 21.19
N GLU A 11 1.95 -9.95 21.16
CA GLU A 11 0.84 -9.98 20.19
C GLU A 11 1.31 -9.42 18.85
N ILE A 12 2.00 -10.26 18.07
CA ILE A 12 2.53 -9.87 16.76
C ILE A 12 1.36 -9.78 15.76
N VAL A 13 1.07 -8.57 15.27
CA VAL A 13 0.03 -8.29 14.27
C VAL A 13 0.63 -8.26 12.87
N CYS A 14 -0.11 -8.72 11.87
CA CYS A 14 0.29 -8.61 10.47
C CYS A 14 -0.09 -7.23 9.89
N ASP A 15 0.91 -6.49 9.42
CA ASP A 15 0.76 -5.12 8.89
C ASP A 15 0.01 -5.02 7.55
N VAL A 16 -0.32 -6.16 6.91
CA VAL A 16 -1.08 -6.21 5.65
C VAL A 16 -2.57 -6.46 5.88
N CYS A 17 -2.95 -7.14 6.97
CA CYS A 17 -4.35 -7.57 7.19
C CYS A 17 -4.88 -7.39 8.62
N GLY A 18 -4.08 -6.81 9.53
CA GLY A 18 -4.49 -6.53 10.92
C GLY A 18 -4.70 -7.78 11.80
N ARG A 19 -4.43 -9.00 11.31
CA ARG A 19 -4.60 -10.23 12.09
C ARG A 19 -3.42 -10.44 13.05
N THR A 20 -3.71 -10.66 14.33
CA THR A 20 -2.74 -11.20 15.31
C THR A 20 -2.32 -12.62 14.91
N MET A 21 -1.03 -12.84 14.72
CA MET A 21 -0.47 -14.13 14.30
C MET A 21 -0.48 -15.14 15.45
N LEU A 22 -0.81 -16.38 15.12
CA LEU A 22 -0.95 -17.45 16.11
C LEU A 22 0.42 -18.03 16.51
N LYS A 23 0.46 -18.66 17.69
CA LYS A 23 1.67 -19.28 18.25
C LYS A 23 2.19 -20.41 17.34
N GLY A 24 3.22 -20.11 16.54
CA GLY A 24 3.85 -21.02 15.59
C GLY A 24 3.64 -20.65 14.12
N GLU A 25 2.80 -19.64 13.83
CA GLU A 25 2.73 -18.96 12.54
C GLU A 25 4.01 -18.12 12.34
N ARG A 26 4.57 -18.07 11.12
CA ARG A 26 5.73 -17.21 10.84
C ARG A 26 5.28 -15.78 10.53
N ALA A 27 5.81 -14.85 11.31
CA ALA A 27 5.92 -13.44 10.94
C ALA A 27 7.19 -13.26 10.09
N GLU A 28 7.04 -12.79 8.85
CA GLU A 28 8.14 -12.56 7.93
C GLU A 28 8.41 -11.06 7.76
N PRO A 29 9.66 -10.58 7.95
CA PRO A 29 9.97 -9.17 7.85
C PRO A 29 10.07 -8.70 6.38
N TYR A 30 9.42 -7.57 6.11
CA TYR A 30 9.43 -6.86 4.84
C TYR A 30 9.86 -5.40 5.05
N LEU A 31 10.51 -4.82 4.04
CA LEU A 31 10.87 -3.41 3.97
C LEU A 31 9.93 -2.66 3.02
N VAL A 32 9.37 -1.56 3.52
CA VAL A 32 8.50 -0.63 2.78
C VAL A 32 9.31 0.62 2.40
N GLY A 33 8.80 1.42 1.45
CA GLY A 33 9.41 2.68 1.03
C GLY A 33 9.84 3.56 2.21
N GLY A 34 11.11 3.94 2.25
CA GLY A 34 11.75 4.60 3.41
C GLY A 34 12.56 3.67 4.33
N GLY A 35 12.51 2.35 4.12
CA GLY A 35 13.25 1.37 4.93
C GLY A 35 12.54 0.96 6.22
N GLN A 36 11.25 1.28 6.35
CA GLN A 36 10.41 0.86 7.46
C GLN A 36 10.25 -0.67 7.44
N ARG A 37 10.52 -1.32 8.58
CA ARG A 37 10.27 -2.76 8.79
C ARG A 37 8.82 -3.00 9.17
N MET A 38 8.17 -3.93 8.47
CA MET A 38 6.80 -4.41 8.71
C MET A 38 6.80 -5.94 8.78
N LEU A 39 5.84 -6.53 9.48
CA LEU A 39 5.69 -7.98 9.67
C LEU A 39 4.48 -8.52 8.90
N VAL A 40 4.75 -9.51 8.05
CA VAL A 40 3.77 -10.10 7.13
C VAL A 40 3.54 -11.56 7.52
N CYS A 41 2.29 -11.98 7.66
CA CYS A 41 1.96 -13.39 7.90
C CYS A 41 2.03 -14.20 6.60
N GLU A 42 2.17 -15.53 6.71
CA GLU A 42 2.31 -16.45 5.58
C GLU A 42 1.19 -16.34 4.51
N LEU A 43 0.01 -15.82 4.89
CA LEU A 43 -1.13 -15.64 3.98
C LEU A 43 -1.14 -14.30 3.24
N CYS A 44 -0.23 -13.38 3.60
CA CYS A 44 -0.16 -12.02 3.04
C CYS A 44 1.08 -11.78 2.17
N THR A 45 1.92 -12.80 1.97
CA THR A 45 3.12 -12.80 1.13
C THR A 45 2.90 -12.15 -0.24
N ASP A 46 1.88 -12.58 -0.98
CA ASP A 46 1.61 -12.09 -2.34
C ASP A 46 1.10 -10.64 -2.34
N ARG A 47 0.31 -10.24 -1.34
CA ARG A 47 -0.13 -8.85 -1.16
C ARG A 47 1.03 -7.91 -0.87
N ALA A 48 1.96 -8.32 -0.01
CA ALA A 48 3.16 -7.54 0.28
C ALA A 48 4.03 -7.35 -0.98
N TYR A 49 4.20 -8.42 -1.78
CA TYR A 49 4.89 -8.31 -3.08
C TYR A 49 4.16 -7.42 -4.09
N ALA A 50 2.83 -7.50 -4.18
CA ALA A 50 2.02 -6.64 -5.06
C ALA A 50 2.11 -5.16 -4.65
N ALA A 51 2.18 -4.87 -3.35
CA ALA A 51 2.43 -3.53 -2.81
C ALA A 51 3.89 -3.05 -2.96
N GLY A 52 4.75 -3.81 -3.64
CA GLY A 52 6.16 -3.48 -3.86
C GLY A 52 7.05 -3.60 -2.62
N TRP A 53 6.57 -4.24 -1.54
CA TRP A 53 7.36 -4.43 -0.33
C TRP A 53 8.44 -5.50 -0.57
N ILE A 54 9.65 -5.27 -0.07
CA ILE A 54 10.78 -6.16 -0.32
C ILE A 54 11.06 -6.99 0.94
N ARG A 55 10.89 -8.31 0.83
CA ARG A 55 11.23 -9.29 1.87
C ARG A 55 12.68 -9.09 2.33
N GLU A 56 12.92 -8.96 3.64
CA GLU A 56 14.26 -8.64 4.16
C GLU A 56 15.31 -9.69 3.77
N SER A 57 14.96 -10.98 3.82
CA SER A 57 15.88 -12.06 3.41
C SER A 57 16.19 -12.09 1.91
N ALA A 58 15.43 -11.37 1.07
CA ALA A 58 15.74 -11.20 -0.35
C ALA A 58 16.72 -10.04 -0.61
N HIS A 59 16.94 -9.15 0.38
CA HIS A 59 17.99 -8.13 0.31
C HIS A 59 19.40 -8.71 0.57
N ASP A 60 19.53 -9.74 1.40
CA ASP A 60 20.83 -10.42 1.64
C ASP A 60 21.35 -11.18 0.40
N GLU A 61 20.46 -11.59 -0.52
CA GLU A 61 20.85 -12.23 -1.78
C GLU A 61 21.29 -11.22 -2.86
N LEU A 62 21.08 -9.91 -2.66
CA LEU A 62 21.63 -8.87 -3.53
C LEU A 62 23.11 -8.66 -3.16
N PRO A 63 24.08 -8.95 -4.06
CA PRO A 63 25.49 -8.81 -3.74
C PRO A 63 25.82 -7.35 -3.45
N ALA A 64 26.19 -7.06 -2.19
CA ALA A 64 26.48 -5.73 -1.69
C ALA A 64 27.41 -4.97 -2.66
N SER A 65 26.88 -3.89 -3.24
CA SER A 65 27.42 -3.19 -4.42
C SER A 65 28.95 -3.10 -4.38
N SER A 66 29.60 -3.77 -5.33
CA SER A 66 31.03 -4.01 -5.29
C SER A 66 31.80 -2.69 -5.28
N ARG A 67 32.44 -2.40 -4.13
CA ARG A 67 33.30 -1.21 -3.98
C ARG A 67 34.35 -1.24 -5.09
N ARG A 68 34.20 -0.34 -6.07
CA ARG A 68 34.98 -0.33 -7.31
C ARG A 68 36.48 -0.41 -7.01
N PRO A 69 37.18 -1.49 -7.40
CA PRO A 69 38.60 -1.63 -7.10
C PRO A 69 39.42 -0.51 -7.76
N GLU A 70 40.31 0.13 -6.99
CA GLU A 70 41.35 1.00 -7.56
C GLU A 70 42.23 0.19 -8.52
N PRO A 71 42.42 0.64 -9.78
CA PRO A 71 43.33 -0.04 -10.71
C PRO A 71 44.81 0.20 -10.34
N ARG A 72 45.33 -0.67 -9.48
CA ARG A 72 46.75 -0.82 -9.09
C ARG A 72 47.23 -2.19 -9.60
N ARG A 73 48.29 -2.36 -10.39
CA ARG A 73 49.38 -1.49 -10.93
C ARG A 73 49.83 -2.04 -12.30
N SER A 74 50.77 -1.37 -12.97
CA SER A 74 51.82 -2.08 -13.73
C SER A 74 53.19 -1.43 -13.50
N LEU A 75 54.28 -2.22 -13.52
CA LEU A 75 55.61 -1.83 -13.04
C LEU A 75 56.69 -1.82 -14.15
N LEU A 76 56.30 -1.75 -15.42
CA LEU A 76 57.22 -1.80 -16.57
C LEU A 76 57.12 -0.57 -17.48
N SER A 77 57.52 0.59 -16.96
CA SER A 77 57.93 1.75 -17.79
C SER A 77 58.97 2.61 -17.07
N ARG A 78 60.17 2.04 -16.89
CA ARG A 78 61.39 2.77 -16.53
C ARG A 78 62.47 2.54 -17.59
N LEU A 79 62.54 3.42 -18.59
CA LEU A 79 63.81 3.70 -19.27
C LEU A 79 63.79 5.11 -19.89
N ARG A 80 64.98 5.73 -19.95
CA ARG A 80 65.30 6.98 -20.67
C ARG A 80 64.63 8.27 -20.17
N ARG A 81 65.15 8.81 -19.06
CA ARG A 81 65.22 10.27 -18.84
C ARG A 81 66.29 10.89 -19.76
N ARG A 82 66.02 12.04 -20.36
CA ARG A 82 66.97 13.17 -20.46
C ARG A 82 66.22 14.49 -20.70
N PRO A 83 66.50 15.58 -19.98
CA PRO A 83 65.88 16.89 -20.19
C PRO A 83 66.67 17.76 -21.19
N VAL A 84 66.01 18.77 -21.77
CA VAL A 84 66.59 20.07 -22.18
C VAL A 84 65.47 21.09 -22.48
N HIS A 85 65.78 22.38 -22.35
CA HIS A 85 64.93 23.56 -22.57
C HIS A 85 64.26 23.63 -23.96
N ARG A 86 63.13 24.36 -24.08
CA ARG A 86 63.09 25.79 -24.50
C ARG A 86 61.66 26.33 -24.67
N ALA A 87 61.43 27.58 -24.23
CA ALA A 87 60.24 28.42 -24.52
C ALA A 87 60.64 29.47 -25.61
N PRO A 88 59.74 30.20 -26.31
CA PRO A 88 58.64 31.02 -25.72
C PRO A 88 57.35 31.18 -26.58
N ALA A 89 56.53 32.19 -26.24
CA ALA A 89 55.63 32.98 -27.10
C ALA A 89 54.28 32.37 -27.57
N GLU A 90 53.15 33.11 -27.67
CA GLU A 90 52.83 34.51 -27.29
C GLU A 90 51.29 34.78 -27.27
N VAL A 91 50.81 35.65 -26.34
CA VAL A 91 49.78 36.75 -26.51
C VAL A 91 48.33 36.38 -27.01
N MET A 92 47.19 37.05 -26.69
CA MET A 92 46.77 38.30 -25.98
C MET A 92 45.40 38.01 -25.28
N THR A 93 45.23 38.11 -23.95
CA THR A 93 44.72 39.25 -23.13
C THR A 93 43.39 39.94 -23.50
N LEU A 94 42.48 39.96 -22.51
CA LEU A 94 41.43 40.95 -22.15
C LEU A 94 42.03 42.39 -21.98
N PRO A 95 41.29 43.53 -21.79
CA PRO A 95 40.09 43.78 -20.93
C PRO A 95 38.94 44.53 -21.71
N GLU A 96 37.98 45.32 -21.19
CA GLU A 96 37.72 46.10 -19.94
C GLU A 96 36.22 46.21 -19.57
N GLU A 97 35.92 46.64 -18.33
CA GLU A 97 34.61 47.22 -17.87
C GLU A 97 34.74 48.77 -17.78
N PRO A 98 33.70 49.57 -17.41
CA PRO A 98 33.54 49.89 -15.97
C PRO A 98 32.14 50.37 -15.44
N ALA A 99 31.95 50.19 -14.11
CA ALA A 99 31.20 51.05 -13.16
C ALA A 99 29.64 51.14 -13.27
N VAL A 100 28.85 51.57 -12.26
CA VAL A 100 29.09 52.34 -11.00
C VAL A 100 28.14 51.90 -9.83
N GLN A 101 28.65 51.89 -8.58
CA GLN A 101 28.14 52.51 -7.30
C GLN A 101 26.66 52.29 -6.82
N GLU A 102 26.28 52.30 -5.53
CA GLU A 102 26.96 52.35 -4.19
C GLU A 102 25.93 52.10 -3.03
N GLU A 103 26.38 51.65 -1.84
CA GLU A 103 25.76 51.82 -0.48
C GLU A 103 24.32 51.30 -0.21
N LEU A 104 23.77 51.14 1.02
CA LEU A 104 24.16 51.02 2.45
C LEU A 104 23.01 50.26 3.18
N GLY A 105 23.04 49.80 4.44
CA GLY A 105 24.10 49.83 5.46
C GLY A 105 23.63 49.36 6.86
N GLU A 106 24.29 48.33 7.39
CA GLU A 106 24.73 48.09 8.79
C GLU A 106 23.78 48.18 10.03
N GLY A 107 24.01 47.27 10.99
CA GLY A 107 23.62 47.40 12.41
C GLY A 107 22.48 46.50 12.92
N SER A 108 22.47 45.99 14.17
CA SER A 108 23.40 45.06 14.86
C SER A 108 22.86 44.72 16.28
N ASN A 109 22.97 43.46 16.70
CA ASN A 109 22.84 42.92 18.08
C ASN A 109 21.53 43.07 18.90
N GLY A 110 21.15 41.96 19.56
CA GLY A 110 20.15 41.87 20.64
C GLY A 110 19.96 40.40 21.08
N GLU A 111 20.04 40.10 22.39
CA GLU A 111 20.36 38.75 22.90
C GLU A 111 19.46 38.31 24.08
N VAL A 112 18.59 37.30 23.83
CA VAL A 112 18.10 36.28 24.82
C VAL A 112 17.15 36.87 25.93
N PRO A 113 16.49 36.08 26.82
CA PRO A 113 15.23 35.35 26.57
C PRO A 113 14.08 35.66 27.56
N ASP A 114 12.91 35.02 27.34
CA ASP A 114 12.15 34.21 28.33
C ASP A 114 10.62 34.30 28.14
N HIS A 115 9.96 33.14 28.05
CA HIS A 115 8.87 32.78 28.98
C HIS A 115 8.44 31.33 28.79
N GLN A 116 8.54 30.53 29.84
CA GLN A 116 7.84 29.25 29.95
C GLN A 116 6.35 29.49 30.26
N VAL A 117 5.46 28.89 29.47
CA VAL A 117 4.13 28.50 29.94
C VAL A 117 3.87 27.04 29.57
N VAL A 118 3.95 26.18 30.58
CA VAL A 118 3.51 24.79 30.50
C VAL A 118 2.01 24.71 30.76
N SER A 119 1.26 23.92 29.99
CA SER A 119 0.22 23.00 30.50
C SER A 119 -0.50 22.22 29.40
N ALA A 120 -0.73 20.94 29.72
CA ALA A 120 -1.86 20.09 29.35
C ALA A 120 -2.24 19.88 27.86
N ASP A 121 -2.02 18.63 27.45
CA ASP A 121 -2.85 17.80 26.58
C ASP A 121 -4.22 18.35 26.14
N GLN A 122 -4.43 18.39 24.82
CA GLN A 122 -5.61 17.77 24.21
C GLN A 122 -5.20 17.00 22.95
N HIS A 123 -5.48 15.70 22.93
CA HIS A 123 -5.45 14.93 21.69
C HIS A 123 -6.57 15.44 20.77
N ARG A 124 -6.22 15.75 19.52
CA ARG A 124 -7.16 15.69 18.40
C ARG A 124 -6.45 15.05 17.22
N ASP A 125 -6.97 13.90 16.82
CA ASP A 125 -6.42 13.08 15.75
C ASP A 125 -6.43 13.86 14.44
N GLY A 126 -5.25 14.35 14.05
CA GLY A 126 -4.97 14.84 12.72
C GLY A 126 -4.93 13.66 11.76
N ALA A 127 -6.09 13.05 11.51
CA ALA A 127 -6.25 11.92 10.61
C ALA A 127 -5.61 12.29 9.27
N GLY A 128 -4.51 11.58 8.94
CA GLY A 128 -3.69 11.90 7.79
C GLY A 128 -4.48 11.69 6.52
N TYR A 129 -4.96 12.79 5.92
CA TYR A 129 -5.43 12.79 4.54
C TYR A 129 -4.24 12.49 3.62
N GLN A 130 -3.93 11.20 3.47
CA GLN A 130 -3.08 10.74 2.38
C GLN A 130 -3.76 11.16 1.08
N LEU A 131 -3.18 12.17 0.45
CA LEU A 131 -3.59 12.64 -0.88
C LEU A 131 -3.36 11.48 -1.85
N LYS A 132 -4.43 10.74 -2.18
CA LYS A 132 -4.38 9.64 -3.15
C LYS A 132 -3.65 10.13 -4.41
N ASP A 133 -2.68 9.32 -4.84
CA ASP A 133 -1.80 9.54 -6.00
C ASP A 133 -2.60 10.06 -7.21
N PRO A 134 -2.13 11.06 -8.01
CA PRO A 134 -2.76 11.57 -9.22
C PRO A 134 -3.47 10.50 -10.07
N ARG A 135 -4.78 10.40 -9.82
CA ARG A 135 -5.67 9.34 -10.28
C ARG A 135 -5.51 9.09 -11.78
N HIS A 136 -5.19 7.86 -12.16
CA HIS A 136 -5.53 7.38 -13.49
C HIS A 136 -7.06 7.28 -13.57
N VAL A 137 -7.72 8.36 -14.02
CA VAL A 137 -9.19 8.45 -14.04
C VAL A 137 -9.75 7.49 -15.08
N ARG A 138 -9.94 6.24 -14.66
CA ARG A 138 -10.66 5.22 -15.41
C ARG A 138 -12.08 5.73 -15.67
N ALA A 139 -12.53 5.64 -16.92
CA ALA A 139 -13.90 5.96 -17.27
C ALA A 139 -14.86 4.94 -16.61
N VAL A 140 -15.43 5.30 -15.47
CA VAL A 140 -16.48 4.53 -14.81
C VAL A 140 -17.69 4.44 -15.76
N PRO A 141 -18.27 3.24 -16.01
CA PRO A 141 -19.44 3.10 -16.85
C PRO A 141 -20.62 3.91 -16.31
N THR A 142 -21.26 4.72 -17.16
CA THR A 142 -22.47 5.47 -16.79
C THR A 142 -23.71 4.59 -16.68
N ASN A 143 -23.73 3.45 -17.40
CA ASN A 143 -24.79 2.46 -17.32
C ASN A 143 -24.64 1.58 -16.06
N ALA A 144 -25.66 1.61 -15.19
CA ALA A 144 -25.77 0.80 -13.97
C ALA A 144 -25.46 -0.69 -14.19
N GLN A 145 -26.01 -1.30 -15.25
CA GLN A 145 -25.80 -2.71 -15.58
C GLN A 145 -24.31 -3.02 -15.82
N VAL A 146 -23.63 -2.15 -16.57
CA VAL A 146 -22.21 -2.32 -16.92
C VAL A 146 -21.29 -2.06 -15.71
N LYS A 147 -21.73 -1.24 -14.74
CA LYS A 147 -21.05 -1.16 -13.43
C LYS A 147 -21.14 -2.48 -12.68
N VAL A 148 -22.34 -3.07 -12.60
CA VAL A 148 -22.59 -4.32 -11.88
C VAL A 148 -21.83 -5.49 -12.51
N GLU A 149 -21.84 -5.62 -13.85
CA GLU A 149 -21.00 -6.55 -14.60
C GLU A 149 -19.52 -6.38 -14.26
N ARG A 150 -19.02 -5.13 -14.30
CA ARG A 150 -17.61 -4.84 -14.02
C ARG A 150 -17.24 -5.01 -12.54
N ALA A 151 -18.17 -4.83 -11.62
CA ALA A 151 -17.96 -5.08 -10.20
C ALA A 151 -17.88 -6.59 -9.91
N VAL A 152 -18.68 -7.41 -10.59
CA VAL A 152 -18.59 -8.87 -10.53
C VAL A 152 -17.28 -9.37 -11.13
N ASP A 153 -16.79 -8.82 -12.25
CA ASP A 153 -15.44 -9.09 -12.77
C ASP A 153 -14.35 -8.85 -11.70
N VAL A 154 -14.39 -7.68 -11.06
CA VAL A 154 -13.40 -7.24 -10.08
C VAL A 154 -13.48 -8.07 -8.80
N PHE A 155 -14.69 -8.36 -8.32
CA PHE A 155 -14.92 -9.26 -7.18
C PHE A 155 -14.35 -10.66 -7.46
N ASN A 156 -14.57 -11.19 -8.65
CA ASN A 156 -14.10 -12.51 -9.09
C ASN A 156 -12.58 -12.63 -9.32
N LEU A 157 -11.84 -11.53 -9.16
CA LEU A 157 -10.38 -11.46 -9.17
C LEU A 157 -9.78 -11.17 -7.76
N SER A 158 -10.63 -10.90 -6.76
CA SER A 158 -10.22 -10.69 -5.36
C SER A 158 -9.98 -12.01 -4.60
N GLU A 159 -9.59 -11.93 -3.32
CA GLU A 159 -9.48 -13.12 -2.45
C GLU A 159 -10.85 -13.65 -1.95
N HIS A 160 -11.91 -12.85 -2.02
CA HIS A 160 -13.21 -13.15 -1.39
C HIS A 160 -13.97 -14.38 -1.94
N PRO A 161 -13.92 -14.72 -3.24
CA PRO A 161 -14.51 -15.96 -3.75
C PRO A 161 -14.04 -17.22 -3.00
N ARG A 162 -12.75 -17.28 -2.62
CA ARG A 162 -12.20 -18.41 -1.85
C ARG A 162 -12.84 -18.54 -0.46
N THR A 163 -13.17 -17.41 0.16
CA THR A 163 -13.86 -17.35 1.45
C THR A 163 -15.32 -17.77 1.32
N ILE A 164 -16.03 -17.28 0.29
CA ILE A 164 -17.42 -17.67 -0.02
C ILE A 164 -17.50 -19.17 -0.31
N ALA A 165 -16.60 -19.72 -1.12
CA ALA A 165 -16.50 -21.17 -1.38
C ALA A 165 -16.24 -21.99 -0.11
N GLY A 166 -15.56 -21.40 0.88
CA GLY A 166 -15.37 -21.99 2.21
C GLY A 166 -16.68 -22.12 2.98
N ILE A 167 -17.46 -21.03 3.03
CA ILE A 167 -18.74 -20.95 3.76
C ILE A 167 -19.84 -21.75 3.06
N ALA A 168 -19.91 -21.72 1.72
CA ALA A 168 -20.89 -22.43 0.91
C ALA A 168 -20.84 -23.96 1.09
N ARG A 169 -19.66 -24.53 1.38
CA ARG A 169 -19.52 -25.97 1.71
C ARG A 169 -20.23 -26.37 3.01
N SER A 170 -20.52 -25.43 3.90
CA SER A 170 -21.22 -25.66 5.16
C SER A 170 -22.66 -25.13 5.18
N LEU A 171 -22.96 -24.06 4.45
CA LEU A 171 -24.28 -23.40 4.46
C LEU A 171 -25.09 -23.57 3.15
N GLY A 172 -24.52 -24.21 2.12
CA GLY A 172 -25.16 -24.37 0.81
C GLY A 172 -24.94 -23.19 -0.13
N GLU A 173 -25.79 -23.09 -1.14
CA GLU A 173 -25.72 -22.03 -2.16
C GLU A 173 -26.22 -20.69 -1.59
N PRO A 174 -25.43 -19.60 -1.65
CA PRO A 174 -25.87 -18.30 -1.18
C PRO A 174 -26.81 -17.61 -2.18
N TRP A 175 -27.71 -16.79 -1.63
CA TRP A 175 -28.33 -15.71 -2.39
C TRP A 175 -27.32 -14.56 -2.56
N VAL A 176 -27.35 -13.92 -3.73
CA VAL A 176 -26.42 -12.83 -4.06
C VAL A 176 -27.18 -11.64 -4.67
N SER A 177 -26.88 -10.44 -4.19
CA SER A 177 -27.35 -9.18 -4.76
C SER A 177 -26.14 -8.31 -5.12
N ALA A 178 -26.18 -7.67 -6.29
CA ALA A 178 -25.17 -6.71 -6.74
C ALA A 178 -25.87 -5.45 -7.28
N THR A 179 -25.73 -4.34 -6.54
CA THR A 179 -26.52 -3.11 -6.74
C THR A 179 -25.58 -1.89 -6.71
N PRO A 180 -25.60 -1.02 -7.74
CA PRO A 180 -24.73 0.15 -7.81
C PRO A 180 -25.20 1.23 -6.84
N ASP A 181 -24.26 1.89 -6.15
CA ASP A 181 -24.63 2.96 -5.22
C ASP A 181 -25.13 4.21 -5.99
N THR A 182 -26.13 4.88 -5.42
CA THR A 182 -26.78 6.06 -6.03
C THR A 182 -26.10 7.38 -5.67
N ASN A 183 -25.26 7.40 -4.63
CA ASN A 183 -24.51 8.55 -4.13
C ASN A 183 -23.03 8.49 -4.55
N LEU A 184 -22.45 7.28 -4.58
CA LEU A 184 -21.05 7.00 -4.89
C LEU A 184 -20.94 6.42 -6.32
N PRO A 185 -20.66 7.24 -7.34
CA PRO A 185 -20.84 6.84 -8.74
C PRO A 185 -19.90 5.73 -9.21
N SER A 186 -18.76 5.53 -8.54
CA SER A 186 -17.81 4.44 -8.83
C SER A 186 -18.17 3.12 -8.16
N GLU A 187 -19.09 3.11 -7.21
CA GLU A 187 -19.23 2.02 -6.24
C GLU A 187 -20.40 1.06 -6.58
N VAL A 188 -20.18 -0.23 -6.30
CA VAL A 188 -21.22 -1.25 -6.32
C VAL A 188 -21.19 -2.01 -4.99
N SER A 189 -22.35 -2.08 -4.34
CA SER A 189 -22.55 -2.96 -3.19
C SER A 189 -22.83 -4.37 -3.67
N VAL A 190 -22.08 -5.34 -3.16
CA VAL A 190 -22.24 -6.77 -3.40
C VAL A 190 -22.55 -7.45 -2.08
N VAL A 191 -23.69 -8.12 -1.97
CA VAL A 191 -24.12 -8.83 -0.78
C VAL A 191 -24.26 -10.31 -1.09
N VAL A 192 -23.68 -11.15 -0.22
CA VAL A 192 -23.68 -12.62 -0.31
C VAL A 192 -24.24 -13.16 1.00
N ALA A 193 -25.32 -13.93 0.93
CA ALA A 193 -26.11 -14.27 2.12
C ALA A 193 -26.67 -15.70 2.11
N TRP A 194 -26.83 -16.24 3.32
CA TRP A 194 -27.46 -17.50 3.66
C TRP A 194 -28.51 -17.25 4.76
N GLU A 195 -29.31 -18.26 5.13
CA GLU A 195 -30.34 -18.14 6.17
C GLU A 195 -29.82 -17.66 7.55
N LEU A 196 -28.53 -17.86 7.83
CA LEU A 196 -27.90 -17.64 9.14
C LEU A 196 -26.64 -16.74 9.08
N SER A 197 -26.33 -16.14 7.93
CA SER A 197 -25.23 -15.17 7.83
C SER A 197 -25.27 -14.37 6.53
N TRP A 198 -24.81 -13.12 6.57
CA TRP A 198 -24.63 -12.29 5.38
C TRP A 198 -23.30 -11.53 5.43
N TYR A 199 -22.79 -11.20 4.25
CA TYR A 199 -21.56 -10.44 4.03
C TYR A 199 -21.82 -9.35 3.00
N HIS A 200 -21.47 -8.10 3.32
CA HIS A 200 -21.57 -6.95 2.43
C HIS A 200 -20.18 -6.45 2.04
N PHE A 201 -19.92 -6.43 0.74
CA PHE A 201 -18.70 -5.93 0.14
C PHE A 201 -19.00 -4.65 -0.65
N ARG A 202 -18.07 -3.69 -0.64
CA ARG A 202 -18.09 -2.49 -1.46
C ARG A 202 -17.00 -2.62 -2.52
N VAL A 203 -17.41 -2.54 -3.79
CA VAL A 203 -16.52 -2.60 -4.96
C VAL A 203 -16.37 -1.20 -5.54
N ASP A 204 -15.19 -0.57 -5.39
CA ASP A 204 -14.90 0.74 -6.00
C ASP A 204 -14.22 0.54 -7.36
N LEU A 205 -14.94 0.83 -8.44
CA LEU A 205 -14.43 0.74 -9.82
C LEU A 205 -13.40 1.83 -10.17
N GLY A 206 -13.18 2.79 -9.26
CA GLY A 206 -12.20 3.88 -9.36
C GLY A 206 -10.94 3.68 -8.52
N ASP A 207 -10.85 2.63 -7.69
CA ASP A 207 -9.59 2.21 -7.06
C ASP A 207 -8.93 1.07 -7.85
N GLU A 208 -7.64 0.86 -7.60
CA GLU A 208 -6.78 -0.12 -8.29
C GLU A 208 -5.93 -0.93 -7.31
N HIS A 209 -5.73 -0.44 -6.07
CA HIS A 209 -4.90 -1.10 -5.06
C HIS A 209 -5.72 -2.02 -4.15
N ASP A 210 -6.90 -1.56 -3.70
CA ASP A 210 -7.85 -2.36 -2.94
C ASP A 210 -9.29 -2.09 -3.40
N PRO A 211 -9.69 -2.61 -4.57
CA PRO A 211 -10.98 -2.30 -5.18
C PRO A 211 -12.16 -3.07 -4.58
N VAL A 212 -11.95 -3.96 -3.58
CA VAL A 212 -13.03 -4.77 -2.96
C VAL A 212 -12.84 -4.88 -1.45
N THR A 213 -13.61 -4.09 -0.70
CA THR A 213 -13.54 -4.04 0.77
C THR A 213 -14.74 -4.72 1.43
N LEU A 214 -14.53 -5.43 2.53
CA LEU A 214 -15.63 -5.94 3.38
C LEU A 214 -16.18 -4.77 4.21
N ALA A 215 -17.42 -4.38 3.95
CA ALA A 215 -18.09 -3.25 4.59
C ALA A 215 -18.95 -3.65 5.80
N GLY A 216 -19.47 -4.88 5.81
CA GLY A 216 -20.28 -5.40 6.90
C GLY A 216 -20.47 -6.91 6.83
N LYS A 217 -20.93 -7.48 7.94
CA LYS A 217 -21.44 -8.84 8.03
C LYS A 217 -22.40 -8.93 9.22
N GLY A 218 -23.29 -9.91 9.21
CA GLY A 218 -24.24 -10.18 10.30
C GLY A 218 -24.81 -11.59 10.21
N GLU A 219 -25.81 -11.86 11.04
CA GLU A 219 -26.36 -13.21 11.27
C GLU A 219 -27.85 -13.31 10.92
N GLU A 220 -28.58 -12.19 10.81
CA GLU A 220 -30.02 -12.17 10.46
C GLU A 220 -30.25 -11.46 9.12
N LEU A 221 -31.01 -12.09 8.21
CA LEU A 221 -31.35 -11.51 6.89
C LEU A 221 -32.17 -10.21 6.97
N ASP A 222 -32.83 -9.94 8.10
CA ASP A 222 -33.58 -8.69 8.32
C ASP A 222 -32.69 -7.50 8.69
N GLU A 223 -31.41 -7.70 8.99
CA GLU A 223 -30.40 -6.62 9.12
C GLU A 223 -30.07 -5.99 7.75
N LEU A 224 -30.31 -6.72 6.65
CA LEU A 224 -30.09 -6.22 5.29
C LEU A 224 -31.21 -5.27 4.86
N ALA A 225 -30.82 -4.12 4.31
CA ALA A 225 -31.75 -3.21 3.63
C ALA A 225 -32.44 -3.89 2.43
N ASP A 226 -33.66 -3.46 2.08
CA ASP A 226 -34.50 -4.14 1.09
C ASP A 226 -33.80 -4.32 -0.28
N TRP A 227 -33.05 -3.30 -0.74
CA TRP A 227 -32.29 -3.34 -2.00
C TRP A 227 -31.18 -4.39 -2.00
N ALA A 228 -30.67 -4.79 -0.84
CA ALA A 228 -29.64 -5.83 -0.70
C ALA A 228 -30.25 -7.24 -0.74
N ARG A 229 -31.58 -7.36 -0.68
CA ARG A 229 -32.36 -8.59 -0.81
C ARG A 229 -32.98 -8.74 -2.20
N GLU A 230 -32.68 -7.84 -3.14
CA GLU A 230 -32.91 -8.03 -4.57
C GLU A 230 -31.88 -9.03 -5.11
N TRP A 231 -32.16 -10.33 -4.93
CA TRP A 231 -31.28 -11.45 -5.31
C TRP A 231 -31.13 -11.57 -6.85
N ASN A 232 -30.33 -10.69 -7.44
CA ASN A 232 -30.16 -10.50 -8.88
C ASN A 232 -28.94 -11.25 -9.47
N ALA A 233 -28.18 -11.95 -8.64
CA ALA A 233 -26.98 -12.68 -8.97
C ALA A 233 -26.94 -14.04 -8.26
N SER A 234 -25.88 -14.80 -8.48
CA SER A 234 -25.64 -16.12 -7.87
C SER A 234 -24.14 -16.37 -7.66
N ALA A 235 -23.80 -17.38 -6.86
CA ALA A 235 -22.43 -17.89 -6.75
C ALA A 235 -22.32 -19.33 -7.28
N ASP A 236 -21.13 -19.69 -7.74
CA ASP A 236 -20.75 -21.09 -8.04
C ASP A 236 -20.07 -21.78 -6.84
N ALA A 237 -19.71 -23.05 -7.00
CA ALA A 237 -19.06 -23.86 -5.95
C ALA A 237 -17.62 -23.40 -5.60
N ASP A 238 -16.99 -22.63 -6.48
CA ASP A 238 -15.70 -21.95 -6.27
C ASP A 238 -15.89 -20.51 -5.73
N GLY A 239 -17.12 -20.13 -5.38
CA GLY A 239 -17.50 -18.86 -4.78
C GLY A 239 -17.44 -17.67 -5.76
N ARG A 240 -17.33 -17.93 -7.06
CA ARG A 240 -17.33 -16.89 -8.10
C ARG A 240 -18.76 -16.45 -8.36
N LEU A 241 -18.96 -15.15 -8.53
CA LEU A 241 -20.27 -14.56 -8.74
C LEU A 241 -20.62 -14.53 -10.24
N ALA A 242 -21.88 -14.74 -10.56
CA ALA A 242 -22.45 -14.60 -11.90
C ALA A 242 -23.76 -13.80 -11.83
N LEU A 243 -24.03 -12.98 -12.84
CA LEU A 243 -25.28 -12.21 -12.91
C LEU A 243 -26.44 -13.08 -13.39
N GLY A 244 -27.64 -12.75 -12.89
CA GLY A 244 -28.81 -13.59 -12.99
C GLY A 244 -28.92 -14.53 -11.81
N VAL A 245 -30.17 -14.73 -11.37
CA VAL A 245 -30.51 -15.75 -10.36
C VAL A 245 -30.28 -17.12 -10.98
N ARG A 246 -29.56 -18.01 -10.29
CA ARG A 246 -29.56 -19.43 -10.67
C ARG A 246 -30.94 -20.00 -10.35
N SER A 247 -31.73 -20.24 -11.40
CA SER A 247 -33.02 -20.93 -11.29
C SER A 247 -32.79 -22.30 -10.63
N GLY A 248 -33.28 -22.45 -9.39
CA GLY A 248 -33.07 -23.65 -8.59
C GLY A 248 -33.59 -24.93 -9.26
N GLN A 249 -32.94 -26.05 -8.94
CA GLN A 249 -33.26 -27.39 -9.38
C GLN A 249 -33.65 -28.28 -8.19
#